data_AF-A0A927FV47-F1
#
_entry.id   AF-A0A927FV47-F1
#
_cell.length_a   1.000
_cell.length_b   1.000
_cell.length_c   1.000
_cell.angle_alpha   90.00
_cell.angle_beta   90.00
_cell.angle_gamma   90.00
#
_symmetry.space_group_name_H-M   'P 1'
#
loop_
_entity.id
_entity.type
_entity.pdbx_description
1 polymer ?
#
loop_
_entity_poly.entity_id
_entity_poly.type
_entity_poly.pdbx_seq_one_letter_code
_entity_poly.pdbx_strand_id
1 'polypeptide(L)'
;MSRGEASIVGLPEAVGRLCGSAGYLSDGHRESARRLVRMIERAQLRQRVTMSYDPTRIGHRGANNQDTLAGTAAEARARLNDLARAMPPDCWGVVIDVCGFDKGLQQIELEKGWPRRSAKLVLRIALDQLAAHWHLGAEASGTASGRVSAWLPERPPMFADDVQP
;
A
#
# COMPACT_ATOMS: atom_id res chain seq x y z
N MET A 1 -13.25 23.59 -3.27
CA MET A 1 -12.04 22.75 -3.37
C MET A 1 -12.09 21.75 -2.21
N SER A 2 -12.63 20.56 -2.48
CA SER A 2 -13.14 19.66 -1.45
C SER A 2 -12.02 18.83 -0.79
N ARG A 3 -12.07 18.73 0.54
CA ARG A 3 -11.13 18.02 1.43
C ARG A 3 -10.79 16.57 1.00
N GLY A 4 -11.61 15.94 0.17
CA GLY A 4 -11.39 14.59 -0.37
C GLY A 4 -10.33 14.49 -1.47
N GLU A 5 -10.12 15.53 -2.27
CA GLU A 5 -9.22 15.50 -3.44
C GLU A 5 -7.74 15.56 -3.03
N ALA A 6 -7.43 16.28 -1.94
CA ALA A 6 -6.07 16.33 -1.38
C ALA A 6 -5.63 14.99 -0.76
N SER A 7 -6.57 14.12 -0.38
CA SER A 7 -6.29 12.83 0.25
C SER A 7 -5.71 11.78 -0.72
N ILE A 8 -5.93 11.96 -2.03
CA ILE A 8 -5.50 11.02 -3.08
C ILE A 8 -4.18 11.41 -3.79
N VAL A 9 -3.71 12.65 -3.62
CA VAL A 9 -2.51 13.15 -4.31
C VAL A 9 -1.26 12.38 -3.85
N GLY A 10 -0.49 11.86 -4.82
CA GLY A 10 0.74 11.12 -4.57
C GLY A 10 0.54 9.68 -4.09
N LEU A 11 -0.70 9.16 -4.12
CA LEU A 11 -0.98 7.75 -3.93
C LEU A 11 -0.87 6.99 -5.27
N PRO A 12 -0.47 5.71 -5.24
CA PRO A 12 -0.61 4.82 -6.39
C PRO A 12 -2.08 4.70 -6.81
N GLU A 13 -2.33 4.52 -8.11
CA GLU A 13 -3.69 4.52 -8.66
C GLU A 13 -4.56 3.44 -8.01
N ALA A 14 -3.99 2.24 -7.82
CA ALA A 14 -4.67 1.13 -7.16
C ALA A 14 -5.10 1.48 -5.72
N VAL A 15 -4.27 2.22 -4.97
CA VAL A 15 -4.58 2.66 -3.60
C VAL A 15 -5.63 3.77 -3.62
N GLY A 16 -5.53 4.72 -4.57
CA GLY A 16 -6.52 5.78 -4.76
C GLY A 16 -7.92 5.24 -5.03
N ARG A 17 -8.05 4.21 -5.88
CA ARG A 17 -9.33 3.52 -6.14
C ARG A 17 -9.92 2.87 -4.88
N LEU A 18 -9.08 2.34 -3.99
CA LEU A 18 -9.52 1.74 -2.73
C LEU A 18 -10.00 2.78 -1.70
N CYS A 19 -9.56 4.04 -1.80
CA CYS A 19 -10.03 5.12 -0.94
C CYS A 19 -11.51 5.46 -1.19
N GLY A 20 -12.03 5.19 -2.39
CA GLY A 20 -13.45 5.35 -2.73
C GLY A 20 -14.36 4.28 -2.12
N SER A 21 -13.81 3.13 -1.70
CA SER A 21 -14.56 2.15 -0.91
C SER A 21 -14.53 2.55 0.57
N ALA A 22 -15.61 3.16 1.05
CA ALA A 22 -15.70 3.74 2.39
C ALA A 22 -15.11 2.82 3.47
N GLY A 23 -14.07 3.31 4.16
CA GLY A 23 -13.47 2.68 5.34
C GLY A 23 -12.48 1.53 5.09
N TYR A 24 -12.15 1.16 3.85
CA TYR A 24 -11.24 0.02 3.63
C TYR A 24 -9.78 0.32 4.01
N LEU A 25 -9.31 1.55 3.75
CA LEU A 25 -7.95 1.99 4.07
C LEU A 25 -7.98 3.16 5.06
N SER A 26 -7.29 2.99 6.19
CA SER A 26 -7.09 4.03 7.19
C SER A 26 -6.13 5.12 6.69
N ASP A 27 -6.06 6.22 7.43
CA ASP A 27 -5.15 7.34 7.15
C ASP A 27 -3.68 6.88 7.25
N GLY A 28 -3.39 6.00 8.20
CA GLY A 28 -2.08 5.36 8.36
C GLY A 28 -1.67 4.54 7.13
N HIS A 29 -2.61 3.82 6.48
CA HIS A 29 -2.32 3.12 5.23
C HIS A 29 -1.96 4.07 4.10
N ARG A 30 -2.70 5.18 3.97
CA ARG A 30 -2.47 6.16 2.91
C ARG A 30 -1.14 6.88 3.12
N GLU A 31 -0.80 7.26 4.34
CA GLU A 31 0.51 7.87 4.63
C GLU A 31 1.65 6.88 4.42
N SER A 32 1.48 5.61 4.81
CA SER A 32 2.47 4.56 4.57
C SER A 32 2.74 4.38 3.08
N ALA A 33 1.70 4.27 2.26
CA ALA A 33 1.84 4.18 0.81
C ALA A 33 2.59 5.40 0.23
N ARG A 34 2.22 6.63 0.62
CA ARG A 34 2.90 7.85 0.16
C ARG A 34 4.37 7.89 0.60
N ARG A 35 4.69 7.48 1.83
CA ARG A 35 6.08 7.39 2.32
C ARG A 35 6.89 6.38 1.52
N LEU A 36 6.31 5.22 1.23
CA LEU A 36 6.97 4.20 0.42
C LEU A 36 7.27 4.70 -0.99
N VAL A 37 6.29 5.34 -1.65
CA VAL A 37 6.48 5.94 -2.99
C VAL A 37 7.65 6.94 -2.97
N ARG A 38 7.66 7.88 -2.02
CA ARG A 38 8.77 8.85 -1.88
C ARG A 38 10.13 8.16 -1.64
N MET A 39 10.15 7.06 -0.91
CA MET A 39 11.38 6.30 -0.64
C MET A 39 11.88 5.57 -1.90
N ILE A 40 10.98 4.94 -2.66
CA ILE A 40 11.29 4.27 -3.93
C ILE A 40 11.82 5.28 -4.96
N GLU A 41 11.21 6.47 -5.03
CA GLU A 41 11.67 7.57 -5.88
C GLU A 41 13.09 8.03 -5.50
N ARG A 42 13.36 8.23 -4.20
CA ARG A 42 14.70 8.57 -3.69
C ARG A 42 15.74 7.48 -3.96
N ALA A 43 15.34 6.21 -3.86
CA ALA A 43 16.20 5.08 -4.17
C ALA A 43 16.52 4.93 -5.67
N GLN A 44 15.88 5.75 -6.52
CA GLN A 44 15.98 5.70 -7.98
C GLN A 44 15.66 4.30 -8.56
N LEU A 45 14.77 3.55 -7.90
CA LEU A 45 14.39 2.20 -8.32
C LEU A 45 13.30 2.18 -9.40
N ARG A 46 12.73 3.34 -9.75
CA ARG A 46 11.74 3.43 -10.83
C ARG A 46 12.43 3.28 -12.19
N GLN A 47 12.09 2.22 -12.94
CA GLN A 47 12.32 2.18 -14.38
C GLN A 47 11.51 3.31 -15.03
N ARG A 48 12.19 4.34 -15.52
CA ARG A 48 11.56 5.43 -16.27
C ARG A 48 11.44 5.00 -17.73
N VAL A 49 10.32 4.36 -18.11
CA VAL A 49 10.10 3.84 -19.48
C VAL A 49 9.48 4.88 -20.44
N THR A 50 9.08 6.06 -19.96
CA THR A 50 8.41 7.03 -20.82
C THR A 50 9.37 8.08 -21.37
N MET A 51 9.63 8.02 -22.67
CA MET A 51 9.98 9.18 -23.49
C MET A 51 8.87 10.23 -23.29
N SER A 52 9.21 11.38 -22.72
CA SER A 52 8.27 12.45 -22.38
C SER A 52 8.03 13.33 -23.61
N TYR A 53 6.85 13.24 -24.23
CA TYR A 53 6.43 14.09 -25.35
C TYR A 53 5.76 15.41 -24.90
N ASP A 54 6.16 15.93 -23.75
CA ASP A 54 5.72 17.24 -23.24
C ASP A 54 6.80 18.30 -23.56
N PRO A 55 6.65 19.11 -24.63
CA PRO A 55 7.67 20.09 -25.03
C PRO A 55 7.80 21.27 -24.06
N THR A 56 6.93 21.37 -23.04
CA THR A 56 6.93 22.50 -22.09
C THR A 56 7.75 22.25 -20.82
N ARG A 57 8.26 21.03 -20.61
CA ARG A 57 9.00 20.66 -19.39
C ARG A 57 10.53 20.69 -19.53
N ILE A 58 11.06 21.36 -20.55
CA ILE A 58 12.50 21.61 -20.71
C ILE A 58 12.84 22.87 -19.93
N GLY A 59 13.16 22.73 -18.63
CA GLY A 59 13.74 23.85 -17.90
C GLY A 59 13.55 23.88 -16.40
N HIS A 60 14.08 22.88 -15.67
CA HIS A 60 14.80 23.20 -14.43
C HIS A 60 15.77 22.07 -14.11
N ARG A 61 16.96 22.12 -14.74
CA ARG A 61 18.10 21.34 -14.28
C ARG A 61 18.63 22.07 -13.05
N GLY A 62 18.14 21.70 -11.86
CA GLY A 62 18.78 22.05 -10.61
C GLY A 62 20.15 21.38 -10.56
N ALA A 63 21.16 22.04 -11.13
CA ALA A 63 22.53 21.77 -10.80
C ALA A 63 22.72 22.14 -9.33
N ASN A 64 23.21 21.18 -8.55
CA ASN A 64 24.08 21.34 -7.36
C ASN A 64 23.68 20.39 -6.21
N ASN A 65 23.83 19.06 -6.37
CA ASN A 65 23.86 18.13 -5.23
C ASN A 65 24.20 16.66 -5.60
N GLN A 66 25.06 16.36 -6.57
CA GLN A 66 25.23 14.97 -7.04
C GLN A 66 25.81 14.01 -5.98
N ASP A 67 26.68 14.50 -5.10
CA ASP A 67 27.34 13.68 -4.06
C ASP A 67 26.39 13.40 -2.87
N THR A 68 25.63 14.42 -2.48
CA THR A 68 24.54 14.36 -1.49
C THR A 68 23.35 13.55 -2.00
N LEU A 69 23.04 13.62 -3.31
CA LEU A 69 22.02 12.76 -3.93
C LEU A 69 22.44 11.29 -3.92
N ALA A 70 23.70 10.96 -4.26
CA ALA A 70 24.20 9.60 -4.25
C ALA A 70 24.17 8.98 -2.84
N GLY A 71 24.59 9.75 -1.82
CA GLY A 71 24.46 9.37 -0.41
C GLY A 71 23.00 9.10 -0.02
N THR A 72 22.07 9.98 -0.43
CA THR A 72 20.64 9.81 -0.11
C THR A 72 19.98 8.65 -0.86
N ALA A 73 20.43 8.31 -2.08
CA ALA A 73 19.90 7.20 -2.86
C ALA A 73 20.39 5.85 -2.32
N ALA A 74 21.68 5.75 -1.98
CA ALA A 74 22.25 4.55 -1.35
C ALA A 74 21.60 4.28 0.03
N GLU A 75 21.42 5.33 0.84
CA GLU A 75 20.70 5.25 2.12
C GLU A 75 19.24 4.83 1.93
N ALA A 76 18.54 5.39 0.94
CA ALA A 76 17.17 4.99 0.63
C ALA A 76 17.07 3.51 0.20
N ARG A 77 18.02 3.01 -0.60
CA ARG A 77 18.11 1.58 -0.96
C ARG A 77 18.37 0.70 0.26
N ALA A 78 19.28 1.11 1.14
CA ALA A 78 19.55 0.38 2.38
C ALA A 78 18.27 0.25 3.24
N ARG A 79 17.55 1.35 3.43
CA ARG A 79 16.28 1.37 4.16
C ARG A 79 15.19 0.50 3.52
N LEU A 80 15.10 0.49 2.18
CA LEU A 80 14.17 -0.40 1.47
C LEU A 80 14.55 -1.87 1.66
N ASN A 81 15.86 -2.19 1.65
CA ASN A 81 16.32 -3.55 1.91
C ASN A 81 16.05 -3.98 3.36
N ASP A 82 16.14 -3.07 4.33
CA ASP A 82 15.74 -3.35 5.72
C ASP A 82 14.25 -3.68 5.81
N LEU A 83 13.40 -2.90 5.15
CA LEU A 83 11.96 -3.16 5.09
C LEU A 83 11.66 -4.50 4.38
N ALA A 84 12.36 -4.80 3.28
CA ALA A 84 12.22 -6.05 2.56
C ALA A 84 12.55 -7.27 3.42
N ARG A 85 13.52 -7.15 4.34
CA ARG A 85 13.86 -8.21 5.30
C ARG A 85 12.86 -8.33 6.45
N ALA A 86 12.22 -7.24 6.85
CA ALA A 86 11.29 -7.21 7.96
C ALA A 86 9.87 -7.71 7.60
N MET A 87 9.51 -7.65 6.31
CA MET A 87 8.17 -8.01 5.83
C MET A 87 8.11 -9.43 5.25
N PRO A 88 6.96 -10.12 5.34
CA PRO A 88 6.72 -11.34 4.57
C PRO A 88 6.89 -11.09 3.06
N PRO A 89 7.44 -12.05 2.29
CA PRO A 89 7.78 -11.86 0.88
C PRO A 89 6.56 -11.50 0.02
N ASP A 90 5.40 -12.09 0.30
CA ASP A 90 4.15 -11.78 -0.42
C ASP A 90 3.68 -10.35 -0.15
N CYS A 91 3.81 -9.89 1.10
CA CYS A 91 3.45 -8.55 1.51
C CYS A 91 4.40 -7.52 0.89
N TRP A 92 5.70 -7.77 0.92
CA TRP A 92 6.70 -6.92 0.27
C TRP A 92 6.47 -6.86 -1.24
N GLY A 93 6.25 -8.02 -1.88
CA GLY A 93 5.98 -8.11 -3.30
C GLY A 93 4.80 -7.25 -3.73
N VAL A 94 3.65 -7.37 -3.06
CA VAL A 94 2.45 -6.60 -3.43
C VAL A 94 2.64 -5.09 -3.24
N VAL A 95 3.32 -4.63 -2.18
CA VAL A 95 3.53 -3.18 -1.98
C VAL A 95 4.52 -2.60 -2.97
N ILE A 96 5.52 -3.36 -3.41
CA ILE A 96 6.44 -2.93 -4.47
C ILE A 96 5.74 -2.94 -5.84
N ASP A 97 4.95 -3.95 -6.14
CA ASP A 97 4.14 -4.01 -7.37
C ASP A 97 3.18 -2.81 -7.48
N VAL A 98 2.52 -2.45 -6.38
CA VAL A 98 1.58 -1.32 -6.34
C VAL A 98 2.29 0.03 -6.23
N CYS A 99 3.19 0.22 -5.27
CA CYS A 99 3.79 1.54 -5.02
C CYS A 99 4.97 1.85 -5.94
N GLY A 100 5.72 0.83 -6.34
CA GLY A 100 6.87 0.98 -7.23
C GLY A 100 6.47 1.03 -8.70
N PHE A 101 5.62 0.09 -9.12
CA PHE A 101 5.27 -0.12 -10.53
C PHE A 101 3.84 0.30 -10.90
N ASP A 102 3.03 0.75 -9.94
CA ASP A 102 1.63 1.16 -10.15
C ASP A 102 0.78 0.07 -10.83
N LYS A 103 1.12 -1.21 -10.59
CA LYS A 103 0.39 -2.35 -11.17
C LYS A 103 -1.03 -2.41 -10.59
N GLY A 104 -1.98 -2.78 -11.45
CA GLY A 104 -3.34 -3.09 -11.03
C GLY A 104 -3.41 -4.39 -10.20
N LEU A 105 -4.33 -4.46 -9.25
CA LEU A 105 -4.49 -5.63 -8.36
C LEU A 105 -4.75 -6.93 -9.13
N GLN A 106 -5.56 -6.88 -10.19
CA GLN A 106 -5.87 -8.03 -11.03
C GLN A 106 -4.65 -8.55 -11.78
N GLN A 107 -3.77 -7.65 -12.22
CA GLN A 107 -2.50 -8.04 -12.86
C GLN A 107 -1.61 -8.76 -11.86
N ILE A 108 -1.54 -8.25 -10.61
CA ILE A 108 -0.78 -8.89 -9.54
C ILE A 108 -1.30 -10.29 -9.23
N GLU A 109 -2.63 -10.46 -9.17
CA GLU A 109 -3.26 -11.78 -8.96
C GLU A 109 -2.86 -12.77 -10.05
N LEU A 110 -2.86 -12.35 -11.30
CA LEU A 110 -2.46 -13.18 -12.44
C LEU A 110 -0.96 -13.54 -12.39
N GLU A 111 -0.09 -12.56 -12.16
CA GLU A 111 1.37 -12.77 -12.12
C GLU A 111 1.81 -13.66 -10.97
N LYS A 112 1.13 -13.58 -9.82
CA LYS A 112 1.45 -14.39 -8.63
C LYS A 112 0.65 -15.70 -8.53
N GLY A 113 -0.26 -15.96 -9.46
CA GLY A 113 -1.15 -17.13 -9.43
C GLY A 113 -2.12 -17.12 -8.24
N TRP A 114 -2.46 -15.94 -7.71
CA TRP A 114 -3.37 -15.82 -6.58
C TRP A 114 -4.84 -15.88 -7.00
N PRO A 115 -5.75 -16.34 -6.13
CA PRO A 115 -7.19 -16.30 -6.38
C PRO A 115 -7.70 -14.87 -6.61
N ARG A 116 -8.81 -14.74 -7.35
CA ARG A 116 -9.44 -13.44 -7.61
C ARG A 116 -9.78 -12.70 -6.30
N ARG A 117 -9.55 -11.38 -6.28
CA ARG A 117 -9.81 -10.47 -5.14
C ARG A 117 -8.92 -10.69 -3.91
N SER A 118 -7.87 -11.49 -4.00
CA SER A 118 -6.91 -11.71 -2.91
C SER A 118 -5.95 -10.54 -2.73
N ALA A 119 -5.49 -9.92 -3.82
CA ALA A 119 -4.45 -8.90 -3.77
C ALA A 119 -4.88 -7.67 -2.96
N LYS A 120 -6.18 -7.35 -2.97
CA LYS A 120 -6.74 -6.28 -2.13
C LYS A 120 -6.48 -6.52 -0.64
N LEU A 121 -6.73 -7.74 -0.16
CA LEU A 121 -6.52 -8.11 1.25
C LEU A 121 -5.04 -8.12 1.61
N VAL A 122 -4.20 -8.74 0.76
CA VAL A 122 -2.74 -8.81 1.01
C VAL A 122 -2.13 -7.41 1.02
N LEU A 123 -2.56 -6.52 0.12
CA LEU A 123 -2.13 -5.12 0.11
C LEU A 123 -2.49 -4.41 1.42
N ARG A 124 -3.71 -4.60 1.95
CA ARG A 124 -4.10 -4.01 3.24
C ARG A 124 -3.18 -4.50 4.37
N ILE A 125 -2.97 -5.82 4.47
CA ILE A 125 -2.08 -6.41 5.47
C ILE A 125 -0.66 -5.83 5.35
N ALA A 126 -0.14 -5.71 4.12
CA ALA A 126 1.18 -5.15 3.91
C ALA A 126 1.27 -3.67 4.32
N LEU A 127 0.22 -2.88 4.10
CA LEU A 127 0.13 -1.49 4.56
C LEU A 127 -0.03 -1.38 6.08
N ASP A 128 -0.75 -2.31 6.73
CA ASP A 128 -0.81 -2.41 8.20
C ASP A 128 0.61 -2.63 8.77
N GLN A 129 1.39 -3.55 8.18
CA GLN A 129 2.77 -3.83 8.60
C GLN A 129 3.70 -2.63 8.42
N LEU A 130 3.57 -1.88 7.32
CA LEU A 130 4.32 -0.64 7.09
C LEU A 130 3.94 0.46 8.08
N ALA A 131 2.64 0.61 8.36
CA ALA A 131 2.16 1.59 9.34
C ALA A 131 2.71 1.28 10.73
N ALA A 132 2.70 0.00 11.13
CA ALA A 132 3.30 -0.46 12.38
C ALA A 132 4.81 -0.20 12.43
N HIS A 133 5.53 -0.49 11.34
CA HIS A 133 6.98 -0.26 11.24
C HIS A 133 7.36 1.22 11.37
N TRP A 134 6.53 2.13 10.86
CA TRP A 134 6.77 3.57 10.95
C TRP A 134 6.10 4.25 12.14
N HIS A 135 5.52 3.46 13.07
CA HIS A 135 4.74 3.96 14.20
C HIS A 135 3.69 5.01 13.77
N LEU A 136 3.16 4.84 12.57
CA LEU A 136 2.03 5.58 12.07
C LEU A 136 0.84 5.02 12.81
N GLY A 137 0.60 5.58 14.01
CA GLY A 137 -0.51 5.20 14.85
C GLY A 137 -1.76 5.14 13.99
N ALA A 138 -2.41 3.99 14.00
CA ALA A 138 -3.82 3.95 13.72
C ALA A 138 -4.48 4.75 14.83
N GLU A 139 -4.47 6.09 14.75
CA GLU A 139 -5.48 6.88 15.45
C GLU A 139 -6.77 6.18 15.12
N ALA A 140 -7.39 5.60 16.15
CA ALA A 140 -8.36 4.55 16.03
C ALA A 140 -9.40 4.94 14.99
N SER A 141 -9.19 4.49 13.74
CA SER A 141 -10.20 4.53 12.70
C SER A 141 -11.07 3.31 12.98
N GLY A 142 -11.63 3.30 14.19
CA GLY A 142 -12.86 2.62 14.44
C GLY A 142 -13.92 3.35 13.64
N THR A 143 -14.73 2.56 12.93
CA THR A 143 -16.04 2.84 12.32
C THR A 143 -15.99 2.79 10.79
N ALA A 144 -16.66 1.88 10.10
CA ALA A 144 -17.50 0.77 10.50
C ALA A 144 -16.87 -0.50 9.92
N SER A 145 -16.61 -1.50 10.76
CA SER A 145 -16.60 -2.86 10.25
C SER A 145 -17.95 -3.02 9.57
N GLY A 146 -17.99 -2.98 8.24
CA GLY A 146 -19.19 -3.33 7.49
C GLY A 146 -19.71 -4.61 8.12
N ARG A 147 -21.00 -4.62 8.50
CA ARG A 147 -21.60 -5.75 9.23
C ARG A 147 -21.07 -7.02 8.59
N VAL A 148 -20.25 -7.76 9.34
CA VAL A 148 -19.82 -9.07 8.88
C VAL A 148 -21.11 -9.87 8.84
N SER A 149 -21.70 -9.96 7.66
CA SER A 149 -22.87 -10.79 7.45
C SER A 149 -22.38 -12.21 7.71
N ALA A 150 -22.77 -12.75 8.87
CA ALA A 150 -22.56 -14.14 9.15
C ALA A 150 -23.25 -14.92 8.04
N TRP A 151 -22.47 -15.71 7.29
CA TRP A 151 -23.01 -16.59 6.24
C TRP A 151 -23.83 -17.75 6.83
N LEU A 152 -23.81 -17.91 8.16
CA LEU A 152 -24.73 -18.77 8.89
C LEU A 152 -25.80 -17.91 9.59
N PRO A 153 -27.09 -18.28 9.50
CA PRO A 153 -28.16 -17.59 10.21
C PRO A 153 -28.01 -17.68 11.73
N GLU A 154 -27.38 -18.75 12.22
CA GLU A 154 -27.10 -19.01 13.63
C GLU A 154 -25.92 -19.99 13.72
N ARG A 155 -25.03 -19.83 14.71
CA ARG A 155 -23.96 -20.79 14.96
C ARG A 155 -24.60 -22.05 15.56
N PRO A 156 -24.54 -23.23 14.91
CA PRO A 156 -25.08 -24.44 15.50
C PRO A 156 -24.37 -24.72 16.84
N PRO A 157 -25.09 -25.15 17.89
CA PRO A 157 -24.49 -25.46 19.18
C PRO A 157 -23.40 -26.52 18.96
N MET A 158 -22.18 -26.23 19.45
CA MET A 158 -21.02 -27.09 19.20
C MET A 158 -21.08 -28.42 19.96
N PHE A 159 -21.98 -28.52 20.95
CA PHE A 159 -22.26 -29.72 21.72
C PHE A 159 -23.76 -29.73 22.03
N ALA A 160 -24.39 -30.90 21.98
CA ALA A 160 -25.75 -31.04 22.50
C ALA A 160 -25.70 -30.76 24.01
N ASP A 161 -26.64 -29.96 24.52
CA ASP A 161 -26.88 -29.92 25.95
C ASP A 161 -27.31 -31.34 26.34
N ASP A 162 -26.45 -32.06 27.05
CA ASP A 162 -26.82 -33.32 27.69
C ASP A 162 -27.92 -33.00 28.69
N VAL A 163 -29.18 -33.16 28.26
CA VAL A 163 -30.36 -33.13 29.12
C VAL A 163 -30.24 -34.34 30.05
N GLN A 164 -29.75 -34.12 31.25
CA GLN A 164 -29.90 -35.08 32.34
C GLN A 164 -31.24 -34.85 33.06
N PRO A 165 -31.93 -35.94 33.44
CA PRO A 165 -33.34 -35.96 33.83
C PRO A 165 -33.66 -35.27 35.16
#